data_AF-A0A2V8FJC3-F1
#
_entry.id   AF-A0A2V8FJC3-F1
#
_cell.length_a   1.000
_cell.length_b   1.000
_cell.length_c   1.000
_cell.angle_alpha   90.00
_cell.angle_beta   90.00
_cell.angle_gamma   90.00
#
_symmetry.space_group_name_H-M   'P 1'
#
loop_
_entity.id
_entity.type
_entity.pdbx_description
1 polymer ?
#
loop_
_entity_poly.entity_id
_entity_poly.type
_entity_poly.pdbx_seq_one_letter_code
_entity_poly.pdbx_strand_id
1 'polypeptide(L)'
;MRDKLARSVGVGIWLLTSAVLTGADFWQEKPFTAWSAQQVEKMLTDSPWARKVTALAGSLREGALGGFESSGAGPGGGGGGGGGASRRTESDDPAFQQIRRVPVTVIWISALPVRQALLRRQAGPGAQITPDQQRQLSDDEPFYTLVVFGLPMKLAARLGTIEDVTAKTSLKPNGKERIAPEDVRVSRDGDQFFRVEFLFPKGNAIALGDKEVAFTTKLGDVEIAKKFKLADMTVGGLLAL
;
A
#
# COMPACT_ATOMS: atom_id res chain seq x y z
N MET A 1 50.88 -56.04 11.27
CA MET A 1 50.42 -55.27 12.46
C MET A 1 50.77 -53.81 12.19
N ARG A 2 49.77 -52.97 11.90
CA ARG A 2 49.18 -51.97 12.84
C ARG A 2 50.08 -50.74 12.99
N ASP A 3 49.67 -49.49 12.81
CA ASP A 3 48.41 -48.85 12.47
C ASP A 3 48.74 -47.44 11.92
N LYS A 4 47.93 -46.94 10.97
CA LYS A 4 48.02 -45.57 10.44
C LYS A 4 47.39 -44.60 11.45
N LEU A 5 48.14 -43.60 11.92
CA LEU A 5 47.59 -42.48 12.69
C LEU A 5 46.95 -41.47 11.72
N ALA A 6 45.63 -41.44 11.69
CA ALA A 6 44.83 -40.46 10.97
C ALA A 6 44.85 -39.11 11.70
N ARG A 7 45.23 -38.04 10.98
CA ARG A 7 44.99 -36.64 11.38
C ARG A 7 43.51 -36.34 11.22
N SER A 8 42.79 -36.09 12.32
CA SER A 8 41.48 -35.43 12.26
C SER A 8 41.69 -33.93 12.18
N VAL A 9 41.40 -33.35 11.02
CA VAL A 9 41.22 -31.90 10.83
C VAL A 9 39.78 -31.60 11.20
N GLY A 10 39.57 -30.98 12.36
CA GLY A 10 38.26 -30.46 12.74
C GLY A 10 37.91 -29.24 11.89
N VAL A 11 36.99 -29.39 10.96
CA VAL A 11 36.38 -28.27 10.23
C VAL A 11 35.37 -27.62 11.16
N GLY A 12 35.74 -26.48 11.74
CA GLY A 12 34.82 -25.61 12.46
C GLY A 12 33.87 -24.94 11.46
N ILE A 13 32.63 -25.41 11.39
CA ILE A 13 31.56 -24.74 10.65
C ILE A 13 31.19 -23.49 11.45
N TRP A 14 31.69 -22.34 11.01
CA TRP A 14 31.18 -21.05 11.41
C TRP A 14 29.83 -20.83 10.72
N LEU A 15 28.75 -21.13 11.44
CA LEU A 15 27.42 -20.64 11.09
C LEU A 15 27.40 -19.12 11.27
N LEU A 16 27.63 -18.39 10.19
CA LEU A 16 27.21 -17.00 10.04
C LEU A 16 25.68 -16.99 10.07
N THR A 17 25.10 -16.95 11.27
CA THR A 17 23.70 -16.57 11.46
C THR A 17 23.59 -15.10 11.08
N SER A 18 23.20 -14.83 9.83
CA SER A 18 22.60 -13.55 9.45
C SER A 18 21.29 -13.42 10.21
N ALA A 19 21.35 -12.89 11.42
CA ALA A 19 20.19 -12.30 12.06
C ALA A 19 19.80 -11.09 11.20
N VAL A 20 18.76 -11.23 10.38
CA VAL A 20 18.03 -10.07 9.87
C VAL A 20 17.33 -9.48 11.09
N LEU A 21 18.07 -8.66 11.83
CA LEU A 21 17.50 -7.69 12.76
C LEU A 21 16.60 -6.81 11.90
N THR A 22 15.29 -7.06 11.91
CA THR A 22 14.33 -6.03 11.58
C THR A 22 14.49 -4.98 12.68
N GLY A 23 15.44 -4.06 12.52
CA GLY A 23 15.54 -2.88 13.36
C GLY A 23 14.16 -2.25 13.43
N ALA A 24 13.74 -1.82 14.62
CA ALA A 24 12.44 -1.20 14.75
C ALA A 24 12.41 -0.01 13.77
N ASP A 25 11.33 0.11 13.01
CA ASP A 25 11.27 1.20 12.05
C ASP A 25 11.45 2.54 12.77
N PHE A 26 12.06 3.53 12.10
CA PHE A 26 12.47 4.79 12.75
C PHE A 26 11.33 5.55 13.44
N TRP A 27 10.08 5.29 13.05
CA TRP A 27 8.87 5.85 13.67
C TRP A 27 8.52 5.22 15.01
N GLN A 28 9.08 4.06 15.34
CA GLN A 28 9.03 3.45 16.68
C GLN A 28 10.19 3.91 17.55
N GLU A 29 11.35 4.18 16.95
CA GLU A 29 12.59 4.42 17.70
C GLU A 29 12.86 5.89 18.04
N LYS A 30 12.40 6.81 17.19
CA LYS A 30 12.80 8.23 17.26
C LYS A 30 11.58 9.15 17.29
N PRO A 31 11.61 10.21 18.13
CA PRO A 31 10.61 11.25 18.01
C PRO A 31 10.68 11.89 16.62
N PHE A 32 9.53 12.27 16.05
CA PHE A 32 9.45 12.78 14.68
C PHE A 32 10.27 14.05 14.42
N THR A 33 10.54 14.82 15.47
CA THR A 33 11.42 16.00 15.43
C THR A 33 12.87 15.64 15.06
N ALA A 34 13.29 14.40 15.33
CA ALA A 34 14.61 13.88 15.00
C ALA A 34 14.66 13.15 13.64
N TRP A 35 13.56 13.06 12.89
CA TRP A 35 13.57 12.43 11.58
C TRP A 35 14.32 13.27 10.55
N SER A 36 15.16 12.60 9.76
CA SER A 36 15.84 13.20 8.60
C SER A 36 14.87 13.40 7.43
N ALA A 37 15.26 14.21 6.43
CA ALA A 37 14.46 14.38 5.22
C ALA A 37 14.18 13.05 4.50
N GLN A 38 15.16 12.13 4.46
CA GLN A 38 14.96 10.81 3.85
C GLN A 38 13.98 9.95 4.63
N GLN A 39 13.99 10.02 5.96
CA GLN A 39 13.03 9.31 6.81
C GLN A 39 11.63 9.88 6.64
N VAL A 40 11.49 11.21 6.54
CA VAL A 40 10.22 11.86 6.23
C VAL A 40 9.68 11.39 4.88
N GLU A 41 10.48 11.39 3.82
CA GLU A 41 10.06 10.90 2.51
C GLU A 41 9.70 9.41 2.54
N LYS A 42 10.44 8.59 3.29
CA LYS A 42 10.10 7.18 3.52
C LYS A 42 8.75 7.04 4.24
N MET A 43 8.47 7.83 5.28
CA MET A 43 7.17 7.83 5.96
C MET A 43 6.01 8.10 4.99
N LEU A 44 6.21 9.03 4.05
CA LEU A 44 5.19 9.49 3.11
C LEU A 44 5.04 8.62 1.86
N THR A 45 5.94 7.68 1.61
CA THR A 45 5.93 6.89 0.36
C THR A 45 6.10 5.38 0.53
N ASP A 46 6.71 4.94 1.64
CA ASP A 46 7.01 3.55 1.94
C ASP A 46 6.98 3.28 3.46
N SER A 47 5.77 3.30 4.00
CA SER A 47 5.46 3.01 5.40
C SER A 47 4.22 2.14 5.51
N PRO A 48 3.88 1.62 6.70
CA PRO A 48 2.60 0.94 6.93
C PRO A 48 1.39 1.79 6.55
N TRP A 49 1.52 3.13 6.59
CA TRP A 49 0.49 4.10 6.25
C TRP A 49 0.51 4.57 4.79
N ALA A 50 1.64 4.42 4.10
CA ALA A 50 1.85 4.91 2.74
C ALA A 50 2.48 3.84 1.86
N ARG A 51 1.79 3.41 0.81
CA ARG A 51 2.30 2.36 -0.09
C ARG A 51 2.04 2.68 -1.55
N LYS A 52 3.06 2.40 -2.37
CA LYS A 52 2.90 2.33 -3.83
C LYS A 52 2.05 1.11 -4.20
N VAL A 53 1.07 1.33 -5.05
CA VAL A 53 0.16 0.31 -5.60
C VAL A 53 0.13 0.48 -7.11
N THR A 54 0.06 -0.63 -7.83
CA THR A 54 -0.20 -0.59 -9.28
C THR A 54 -1.69 -0.66 -9.49
N ALA A 55 -2.30 0.48 -9.83
CA ALA A 55 -3.69 0.54 -10.24
C ALA A 55 -3.84 -0.04 -11.65
N LEU A 56 -4.98 -0.66 -11.92
CA LEU A 56 -5.32 -1.20 -13.24
C LEU A 56 -6.31 -0.25 -13.89
N ALA A 57 -5.99 0.26 -15.07
CA ALA A 57 -6.84 1.15 -15.85
C ALA A 57 -7.26 0.46 -17.15
N GLY A 58 -8.55 0.15 -17.31
CA GLY A 58 -9.11 -0.45 -18.52
C GLY A 58 -10.44 -1.15 -18.25
N SER A 59 -11.19 -1.48 -19.31
CA SER A 59 -12.44 -2.24 -19.20
C SER A 59 -12.14 -3.74 -19.19
N LEU A 60 -12.15 -4.37 -18.02
CA LEU A 60 -12.40 -5.80 -17.93
C LEU A 60 -13.92 -6.02 -18.09
N ARG A 61 -14.34 -6.83 -19.05
CA ARG A 61 -15.76 -7.23 -19.14
C ARG A 61 -16.12 -7.99 -17.87
N GLU A 62 -17.27 -7.65 -17.29
CA GLU A 62 -17.83 -8.28 -16.10
C GLU A 62 -17.90 -9.81 -16.30
N GLY A 63 -17.17 -10.55 -15.46
CA GLY A 63 -16.96 -12.00 -15.59
C GLY A 63 -15.49 -12.45 -15.63
N ALA A 64 -14.53 -11.56 -15.94
CA ALA A 64 -13.11 -11.93 -16.02
C ALA A 64 -12.39 -12.05 -14.65
N LEU A 65 -13.01 -11.60 -13.55
CA LEU A 65 -12.44 -11.65 -12.19
C LEU A 65 -12.98 -12.81 -11.33
N GLY A 66 -13.78 -13.72 -11.92
CA GLY A 66 -14.33 -14.90 -11.24
C GLY A 66 -13.30 -15.98 -10.85
N GLY A 67 -12.01 -15.65 -10.79
CA GLY A 67 -10.92 -16.60 -10.58
C GLY A 67 -9.86 -16.03 -9.66
N PHE A 68 -10.24 -15.62 -8.45
CA PHE A 68 -9.31 -15.61 -7.32
C PHE A 68 -9.55 -16.85 -6.46
N GLU A 69 -9.56 -18.03 -7.09
CA GLU A 69 -9.44 -19.29 -6.38
C GLU A 69 -7.95 -19.65 -6.28
N SER A 70 -7.47 -19.62 -5.04
CA SER A 70 -6.25 -20.30 -4.65
C SER A 70 -6.46 -21.80 -4.83
N SER A 71 -5.89 -22.37 -5.89
CA SER A 71 -5.69 -23.82 -5.98
C SER A 71 -4.21 -24.07 -6.22
N GLY A 72 -3.59 -24.61 -5.18
CA GLY A 72 -2.16 -24.86 -5.09
C GLY A 72 -1.62 -25.76 -6.19
N ALA A 73 -0.33 -25.57 -6.44
CA ALA A 73 0.50 -26.46 -7.21
C ALA A 73 0.54 -27.86 -6.57
N GLY A 74 0.32 -28.89 -7.39
CA GLY A 74 0.57 -30.30 -7.10
C GLY A 74 0.94 -31.04 -8.39
N PRO A 75 1.97 -31.92 -8.40
CA PRO A 75 2.63 -32.37 -9.63
C PRO A 75 2.13 -33.74 -10.15
N GLY A 76 2.22 -33.92 -11.48
CA GLY A 76 2.06 -35.21 -12.18
C GLY A 76 0.85 -35.20 -13.13
N GLY A 77 0.89 -35.71 -14.36
CA GLY A 77 1.91 -36.38 -15.14
C GLY A 77 1.27 -36.87 -16.44
N GLY A 78 2.08 -37.07 -17.49
CA GLY A 78 1.79 -38.01 -18.58
C GLY A 78 1.08 -37.50 -19.85
N GLY A 79 1.85 -37.42 -20.94
CA GLY A 79 1.51 -38.19 -22.15
C GLY A 79 1.02 -37.44 -23.40
N GLY A 80 1.91 -37.33 -24.40
CA GLY A 80 1.65 -37.93 -25.72
C GLY A 80 1.28 -37.03 -26.91
N GLY A 81 2.21 -36.94 -27.88
CA GLY A 81 1.98 -36.72 -29.33
C GLY A 81 1.74 -35.26 -29.75
N GLY A 82 2.35 -34.68 -30.79
CA GLY A 82 3.07 -35.23 -31.93
C GLY A 82 2.65 -34.47 -33.19
N GLY A 83 3.50 -33.57 -33.69
CA GLY A 83 3.52 -33.11 -35.09
C GLY A 83 2.52 -32.02 -35.51
N GLY A 84 3.04 -30.94 -36.09
CA GLY A 84 2.25 -30.01 -36.92
C GLY A 84 2.64 -28.55 -36.77
N ALA A 85 3.44 -28.05 -37.70
CA ALA A 85 3.74 -26.64 -37.83
C ALA A 85 2.45 -25.82 -38.07
N SER A 86 2.09 -25.00 -37.09
CA SER A 86 1.39 -23.74 -37.31
C SER A 86 1.82 -22.77 -36.21
N ARG A 87 2.82 -21.95 -36.57
CA ARG A 87 3.15 -20.71 -35.86
C ARG A 87 1.96 -19.75 -36.03
N ARG A 88 0.96 -19.88 -35.16
CA ARG A 88 -0.08 -18.87 -34.90
C ARG A 88 -0.57 -19.03 -33.47
N THR A 89 -0.05 -18.16 -32.60
CA THR A 89 -0.80 -17.53 -31.51
C THR A 89 0.07 -16.37 -31.04
N GLU A 90 0.23 -15.39 -31.92
CA GLU A 90 0.31 -14.02 -31.43
C GLU A 90 -1.12 -13.74 -30.97
N SER A 91 -1.27 -13.59 -29.65
CA SER A 91 -2.53 -13.30 -28.99
C SER A 91 -2.99 -11.90 -29.38
N ASP A 92 -3.49 -11.74 -30.60
CA ASP A 92 -4.39 -10.67 -31.02
C ASP A 92 -5.80 -11.00 -30.52
N ASP A 93 -5.94 -11.14 -29.21
CA ASP A 93 -7.25 -11.13 -28.57
C ASP A 93 -7.62 -9.67 -28.29
N PRO A 94 -8.53 -9.04 -29.07
CA PRO A 94 -8.95 -7.66 -28.84
C PRO A 94 -9.62 -7.47 -27.47
N ALA A 95 -9.97 -8.54 -26.76
CA ALA A 95 -10.54 -8.49 -25.42
C ALA A 95 -9.56 -7.95 -24.35
N PHE A 96 -8.24 -7.99 -24.59
CA PHE A 96 -7.22 -7.50 -23.65
C PHE A 96 -6.55 -6.19 -24.08
N GLN A 97 -7.10 -5.50 -25.08
CA GLN A 97 -6.57 -4.22 -25.58
C GLN A 97 -6.64 -3.14 -24.49
N GLN A 98 -5.49 -2.96 -23.81
CA GLN A 98 -5.07 -1.83 -22.97
C GLN A 98 -5.45 -1.82 -21.48
N ILE A 99 -5.23 -2.91 -20.74
CA ILE A 99 -5.03 -2.77 -19.28
C ILE A 99 -3.72 -2.00 -19.06
N ARG A 100 -3.82 -0.72 -18.68
CA ARG A 100 -2.68 0.12 -18.33
C ARG A 100 -2.39 -0.02 -16.84
N ARG A 101 -1.14 -0.28 -16.51
CA ARG A 101 -0.64 -0.25 -15.12
C ARG A 101 -0.29 1.19 -14.75
N VAL A 102 -0.98 1.74 -13.75
CA VAL A 102 -0.76 3.12 -13.29
C VAL A 102 -0.16 3.07 -11.88
N PRO A 103 1.12 3.42 -11.69
CA PRO A 103 1.69 3.48 -10.35
C PRO A 103 1.07 4.65 -9.59
N VAL A 104 0.49 4.37 -8.43
CA VAL A 104 -0.10 5.35 -7.52
C VAL A 104 0.44 5.12 -6.11
N THR A 105 0.38 6.13 -5.25
CA THR A 105 0.64 5.97 -3.81
C THR A 105 -0.67 6.15 -3.06
N VAL A 106 -1.04 5.18 -2.24
CA VAL A 106 -2.16 5.29 -1.29
C VAL A 106 -1.59 5.60 0.08
N ILE A 107 -2.03 6.69 0.70
CA ILE A 107 -1.54 7.14 2.01
C ILE A 107 -2.69 7.51 2.97
N TRP A 108 -2.61 7.07 4.22
CA TRP A 108 -3.45 7.55 5.33
C TRP A 108 -2.92 8.89 5.83
N ILE A 109 -3.40 9.99 5.27
CA ILE A 109 -2.89 11.32 5.58
C ILE A 109 -3.29 11.82 6.97
N SER A 110 -4.42 11.32 7.50
CA SER A 110 -4.88 11.58 8.87
C SER A 110 -4.00 10.94 9.95
N ALA A 111 -3.26 9.89 9.60
CA ALA A 111 -2.50 9.12 10.56
C ALA A 111 -1.42 9.98 11.23
N LEU A 112 -1.33 9.91 12.56
CA LEU A 112 -0.39 10.70 13.35
C LEU A 112 1.06 10.70 12.80
N PRO A 113 1.71 9.55 12.49
CA PRO A 113 3.07 9.56 11.96
C PRO A 113 3.18 10.21 10.58
N VAL A 114 2.11 10.18 9.77
CA VAL A 114 2.06 10.87 8.48
C VAL A 114 1.90 12.37 8.67
N ARG A 115 1.01 12.83 9.56
CA ARG A 115 0.87 14.25 9.92
C ARG A 115 2.18 14.82 10.48
N GLN A 116 2.86 14.06 11.33
CA GLN A 116 4.19 14.38 11.85
C GLN A 116 5.23 14.54 10.72
N ALA A 117 5.24 13.63 9.75
CA ALA A 117 6.13 13.72 8.60
C ALA A 117 5.82 14.94 7.72
N LEU A 118 4.55 15.25 7.47
CA LEU A 118 4.13 16.44 6.72
C LEU A 118 4.56 17.73 7.41
N LEU A 119 4.34 17.83 8.72
CA LEU A 119 4.78 18.96 9.53
C LEU A 119 6.31 19.11 9.46
N ARG A 120 7.05 18.01 9.59
CA ARG A 120 8.51 18.02 9.49
C ARG A 120 9.00 18.44 8.10
N ARG A 121 8.33 17.98 7.04
CA ARG A 121 8.63 18.36 5.65
C ARG A 121 8.40 19.85 5.42
N GLN A 122 7.32 20.41 5.96
CA GLN A 122 6.99 21.83 5.82
C GLN A 122 7.94 22.73 6.61
N ALA A 123 8.31 22.33 7.83
CA ALA A 123 9.24 23.10 8.67
C ALA A 123 10.68 23.07 8.13
N GLY A 124 11.06 21.99 7.44
CA GLY A 124 12.40 21.77 6.91
C GLY A 124 13.35 21.08 7.91
N PRO A 125 14.51 20.57 7.44
CA PRO A 125 15.48 19.86 8.28
C PRO A 125 16.05 20.78 9.37
N GLY A 126 16.13 20.30 10.61
CA GLY A 126 16.74 21.04 11.73
C GLY A 126 15.87 22.16 12.33
N ALA A 127 14.74 22.51 11.71
CA ALA A 127 13.82 23.49 12.27
C ALA A 127 13.24 23.00 13.60
N GLN A 128 13.07 23.91 14.56
CA GLN A 128 12.34 23.65 15.80
C GLN A 128 10.84 23.63 15.51
N ILE A 129 10.16 22.60 16.00
CA ILE A 129 8.70 22.53 15.97
C ILE A 129 8.16 23.31 17.17
N THR A 130 7.30 24.30 16.91
CA THR A 130 6.74 25.11 17.99
C THR A 130 5.72 24.31 18.80
N PRO A 131 5.47 24.66 20.08
CA PRO A 131 4.43 24.02 20.88
C PRO A 131 3.05 24.08 20.22
N ASP A 132 2.73 25.15 19.49
CA ASP A 132 1.44 25.29 18.80
C ASP A 132 1.32 24.34 17.60
N GLN A 133 2.40 24.17 16.81
CA GLN A 133 2.44 23.16 15.76
C GLN A 133 2.31 21.74 16.31
N GLN A 134 2.89 21.47 17.48
CA GLN A 134 2.74 20.19 18.16
C GLN A 134 1.30 19.96 18.66
N ARG A 135 0.64 21.00 19.17
CA ARG A 135 -0.76 20.93 19.61
C ARG A 135 -1.69 20.61 18.45
N GLN A 136 -1.46 21.19 17.27
CA GLN A 136 -2.25 20.91 16.06
C GLN A 136 -2.20 19.43 15.63
N LEU A 137 -1.12 18.70 15.94
CA LEU A 137 -1.07 17.24 15.71
C LEU A 137 -2.02 16.47 16.64
N SER A 138 -2.46 17.07 17.73
CA SER A 138 -3.36 16.48 18.73
C SER A 138 -4.81 16.89 18.54
N ASP A 139 -5.09 17.77 17.57
CA ASP A 139 -6.46 18.15 17.22
C ASP A 139 -7.22 16.89 16.76
N ASP A 140 -8.47 16.77 17.25
CA ASP A 140 -9.34 15.65 16.93
C ASP A 140 -9.66 15.67 15.44
N GLU A 141 -9.26 14.61 14.74
CA GLU A 141 -9.48 14.46 13.31
C GLU A 141 -10.74 13.62 13.12
N PRO A 142 -11.88 14.22 12.70
CA PRO A 142 -13.16 13.51 12.63
C PRO A 142 -13.21 12.43 11.54
N PHE A 143 -12.23 12.45 10.62
CA PHE A 143 -12.16 11.56 9.48
C PHE A 143 -10.90 10.69 9.50
N TYR A 144 -11.05 9.44 9.06
CA TYR A 144 -9.96 8.71 8.45
C TYR A 144 -9.80 9.26 7.03
N THR A 145 -8.67 9.91 6.75
CA THR A 145 -8.44 10.57 5.45
C THR A 145 -7.39 9.79 4.68
N LEU A 146 -7.78 9.27 3.52
CA LEU A 146 -6.87 8.61 2.60
C LEU A 146 -6.69 9.46 1.35
N VAL A 147 -5.48 9.47 0.81
CA VAL A 147 -5.17 10.17 -0.44
C VAL A 147 -4.52 9.21 -1.42
N VAL A 148 -4.95 9.28 -2.67
CA VAL A 148 -4.31 8.62 -3.81
C VAL A 148 -3.53 9.67 -4.61
N PHE A 149 -2.21 9.52 -4.64
CA PHE A 149 -1.27 10.37 -5.39
C PHE A 149 -0.80 9.71 -6.69
N GLY A 150 -0.29 10.54 -7.61
CA GLY A 150 0.37 10.08 -8.84
C GLY A 150 -0.60 9.71 -9.98
N LEU A 151 -1.86 10.18 -9.91
CA LEU A 151 -2.82 9.94 -10.99
C LEU A 151 -2.52 10.88 -12.16
N PRO A 152 -2.22 10.36 -13.38
CA PRO A 152 -1.90 11.21 -14.52
C PRO A 152 -3.07 12.11 -14.92
N MET A 153 -2.84 13.39 -15.21
CA MET A 153 -3.88 14.36 -15.58
C MET A 153 -4.76 13.93 -16.76
N LYS A 154 -4.23 13.12 -17.69
CA LYS A 154 -5.01 12.52 -18.79
C LYS A 154 -6.17 11.63 -18.34
N LEU A 155 -6.16 11.14 -17.10
CA LEU A 155 -7.25 10.36 -16.51
C LEU A 155 -8.32 11.21 -15.85
N ALA A 156 -8.05 12.50 -15.55
CA ALA A 156 -9.00 13.36 -14.86
C ALA A 156 -10.32 13.51 -15.63
N ALA A 157 -10.26 13.59 -16.96
CA ALA A 157 -11.45 13.65 -17.82
C ALA A 157 -12.29 12.36 -17.81
N ARG A 158 -11.78 11.26 -17.24
CA ARG A 158 -12.42 9.94 -17.20
C ARG A 158 -12.78 9.48 -15.79
N LEU A 159 -12.55 10.31 -14.77
CA LEU A 159 -12.75 9.96 -13.36
C LEU A 159 -14.18 9.50 -13.03
N GLY A 160 -15.16 9.97 -13.81
CA GLY A 160 -16.58 9.88 -13.48
C GLY A 160 -17.02 11.04 -12.59
N THR A 161 -18.26 10.99 -12.11
CA THR A 161 -18.79 11.99 -11.17
C THR A 161 -18.27 11.71 -9.76
N ILE A 162 -18.25 12.74 -8.90
CA ILE A 162 -17.89 12.57 -7.47
C ILE A 162 -18.85 11.60 -6.77
N GLU A 163 -20.13 11.60 -7.15
CA GLU A 163 -21.15 10.67 -6.65
C GLU A 163 -20.82 9.22 -7.02
N ASP A 164 -20.47 8.96 -8.29
CA ASP A 164 -20.04 7.63 -8.75
C ASP A 164 -18.82 7.12 -8.00
N VAL A 165 -17.81 7.99 -7.82
CA VAL A 165 -16.59 7.66 -7.08
C VAL A 165 -16.93 7.34 -5.63
N THR A 166 -17.77 8.15 -4.99
CA THR A 166 -18.22 7.95 -3.60
C THR A 166 -18.91 6.59 -3.45
N ALA A 167 -19.87 6.27 -4.34
CA ALA A 167 -20.61 5.00 -4.29
C ALA A 167 -19.72 3.75 -4.46
N LYS A 168 -18.62 3.89 -5.21
CA LYS A 168 -17.65 2.83 -5.53
C LYS A 168 -16.40 2.86 -4.64
N THR A 169 -16.41 3.65 -3.56
CA THR A 169 -15.29 3.78 -2.63
C THR A 169 -15.69 3.27 -1.25
N SER A 170 -14.79 2.55 -0.58
CA SER A 170 -15.02 2.11 0.80
C SER A 170 -13.73 1.82 1.56
N LEU A 171 -13.78 2.03 2.88
CA LEU A 171 -12.95 1.34 3.85
C LEU A 171 -13.74 0.16 4.44
N LYS A 172 -13.14 -1.02 4.49
CA LYS A 172 -13.77 -2.22 5.06
C LYS A 172 -12.84 -2.83 6.10
N PRO A 173 -13.04 -2.56 7.40
CA PRO A 173 -12.36 -3.29 8.45
C PRO A 173 -12.82 -4.75 8.46
N ASN A 174 -11.94 -5.67 8.84
CA ASN A 174 -12.31 -7.09 8.86
C ASN A 174 -13.45 -7.35 9.86
N GLY A 175 -14.43 -8.16 9.45
CA GLY A 175 -15.57 -8.50 10.29
C GLY A 175 -16.53 -7.33 10.62
N LYS A 176 -16.35 -6.15 10.01
CA LYS A 176 -17.21 -4.98 10.17
C LYS A 176 -17.86 -4.57 8.84
N GLU A 177 -18.89 -3.76 8.94
CA GLU A 177 -19.53 -3.13 7.78
C GLU A 177 -18.56 -2.20 7.05
N ARG A 178 -18.83 -1.99 5.76
CA ARG A 178 -18.07 -1.05 4.94
C ARG A 178 -18.41 0.39 5.35
N ILE A 179 -17.40 1.24 5.41
CA ILE A 179 -17.50 2.67 5.66
C ILE A 179 -17.37 3.36 4.30
N ALA A 180 -18.40 4.09 3.88
CA ALA A 180 -18.35 4.94 2.70
C ALA A 180 -17.69 6.29 3.05
N PRO A 181 -17.02 6.96 2.10
CA PRO A 181 -16.54 8.31 2.35
C PRO A 181 -17.73 9.27 2.42
N GLU A 182 -17.66 10.25 3.31
CA GLU A 182 -18.61 11.37 3.40
C GLU A 182 -18.30 12.45 2.37
N ASP A 183 -17.02 12.64 2.06
CA ASP A 183 -16.55 13.62 1.08
C ASP A 183 -15.39 13.05 0.24
N VAL A 184 -15.35 13.46 -1.02
CA VAL A 184 -14.29 13.11 -1.97
C VAL A 184 -13.84 14.36 -2.69
N ARG A 185 -12.55 14.67 -2.56
CA ARG A 185 -11.96 15.90 -3.09
C ARG A 185 -10.93 15.58 -4.14
N VAL A 186 -11.03 16.26 -5.27
CA VAL A 186 -10.09 16.15 -6.38
C VAL A 186 -9.32 17.44 -6.49
N SER A 187 -7.99 17.36 -6.46
CA SER A 187 -7.11 18.52 -6.58
C SER A 187 -5.94 18.23 -7.48
N ARG A 188 -5.43 19.25 -8.17
CA ARG A 188 -4.17 19.15 -8.92
C ARG A 188 -3.00 18.87 -7.98
N ASP A 189 -2.02 18.15 -8.49
CA ASP A 189 -0.76 17.82 -7.80
C ASP A 189 0.39 18.09 -8.77
N GLY A 190 0.71 19.38 -8.93
CA GLY A 190 1.51 19.88 -10.05
C GLY A 190 0.75 19.85 -11.39
N ASP A 191 1.49 19.98 -12.49
CA ASP A 191 0.90 20.10 -13.83
C ASP A 191 0.56 18.74 -14.47
N GLN A 192 1.28 17.69 -14.08
CA GLN A 192 1.18 16.37 -14.72
C GLN A 192 0.29 15.38 -13.97
N PHE A 193 0.01 15.65 -12.69
CA PHE A 193 -0.73 14.74 -11.83
C PHE A 193 -1.88 15.45 -11.10
N PHE A 194 -2.84 14.66 -10.67
CA PHE A 194 -3.81 15.04 -9.67
C PHE A 194 -3.81 14.01 -8.54
N ARG A 195 -4.48 14.37 -7.45
CA ARG A 195 -4.75 13.50 -6.31
C ARG A 195 -6.23 13.49 -5.99
N VAL A 196 -6.66 12.39 -5.38
CA VAL A 196 -8.02 12.24 -4.85
C VAL A 196 -7.91 11.95 -3.36
N GLU A 197 -8.58 12.77 -2.56
CA GLU A 197 -8.68 12.65 -1.11
C GLU A 197 -10.08 12.14 -0.75
N PHE A 198 -10.13 11.19 0.18
CA PHE A 198 -11.35 10.51 0.62
C PHE A 198 -11.48 10.63 2.15
N LEU A 199 -12.58 11.23 2.61
CA LEU A 199 -12.83 11.50 4.03
C LEU A 199 -13.86 10.49 4.54
N PHE A 200 -13.42 9.55 5.37
CA PHE A 200 -14.30 8.52 5.95
C PHE A 200 -14.61 8.86 7.42
N PRO A 201 -15.88 8.93 7.83
CA PRO A 201 -16.21 9.32 9.19
C PRO A 201 -15.72 8.29 10.21
N LYS A 202 -15.16 8.75 11.33
CA LYS A 202 -14.66 7.87 12.43
C LYS A 202 -15.76 7.27 13.32
N GLY A 203 -17.04 7.49 13.01
CA GLY A 203 -18.17 7.00 13.81
C GLY A 203 -18.15 5.48 14.04
N ASN A 204 -17.66 4.70 13.06
CA ASN A 204 -17.36 3.29 13.21
C ASN A 204 -15.86 3.08 13.40
N ALA A 205 -15.40 3.11 14.65
CA ALA A 205 -13.98 3.06 14.97
C ALA A 205 -13.31 1.78 14.47
N ILE A 206 -12.19 1.96 13.76
CA ILE A 206 -11.27 0.91 13.36
C ILE A 206 -10.37 0.60 14.56
N ALA A 207 -10.29 -0.68 14.94
CA ALA A 207 -9.57 -1.14 16.12
C ALA A 207 -8.49 -2.16 15.73
N LEU A 208 -7.45 -2.30 16.56
CA LEU A 208 -6.37 -3.25 16.33
C LEU A 208 -6.88 -4.70 16.17
N GLY A 209 -7.95 -5.05 16.89
CA GLY A 209 -8.62 -6.35 16.82
C GLY A 209 -9.25 -6.67 15.45
N ASP A 210 -9.48 -5.66 14.61
CA ASP A 210 -9.95 -5.84 13.24
C ASP A 210 -8.85 -6.45 12.35
N LYS A 211 -7.58 -6.48 12.80
CA LYS A 211 -6.40 -7.05 12.11
C LYS A 211 -5.99 -6.34 10.82
N GLU A 212 -6.94 -6.14 9.90
CA GLU A 212 -6.76 -5.48 8.63
C GLU A 212 -7.94 -4.57 8.27
N VAL A 213 -7.65 -3.55 7.46
CA VAL A 213 -8.64 -2.72 6.78
C VAL A 213 -8.34 -2.70 5.28
N ALA A 214 -9.37 -2.92 4.46
CA ALA A 214 -9.29 -2.85 3.01
C ALA A 214 -9.81 -1.50 2.52
N PHE A 215 -8.98 -0.74 1.81
CA PHE A 215 -9.39 0.39 1.00
C PHE A 215 -9.63 -0.07 -0.43
N THR A 216 -10.78 0.29 -1.00
CA THR A 216 -11.11 0.05 -2.40
C THR A 216 -11.75 1.29 -3.00
N THR A 217 -11.35 1.67 -4.21
CA THR A 217 -12.00 2.75 -4.99
C THR A 217 -11.94 2.45 -6.48
N LYS A 218 -12.91 3.00 -7.21
CA LYS A 218 -12.94 3.00 -8.67
C LYS A 218 -13.07 4.44 -9.18
N LEU A 219 -12.04 4.88 -9.88
CA LEU A 219 -11.94 6.21 -10.49
C LEU A 219 -12.10 6.03 -12.01
N GLY A 220 -13.33 6.05 -12.48
CA GLY A 220 -13.65 5.74 -13.88
C GLY A 220 -13.32 4.29 -14.24
N ASP A 221 -12.35 4.12 -15.14
CA ASP A 221 -11.79 2.82 -15.54
C ASP A 221 -10.60 2.36 -14.68
N VAL A 222 -10.20 3.15 -13.67
CA VAL A 222 -9.07 2.85 -12.79
C VAL A 222 -9.56 2.23 -11.49
N GLU A 223 -9.14 1.00 -11.22
CA GLU A 223 -9.44 0.30 -9.97
C GLU A 223 -8.21 0.27 -9.05
N ILE A 224 -8.43 0.63 -7.78
CA ILE A 224 -7.40 0.64 -6.74
C ILE A 224 -7.93 -0.15 -5.54
N ALA A 225 -7.15 -1.14 -5.11
CA ALA A 225 -7.42 -1.91 -3.90
C ALA A 225 -6.14 -2.02 -3.07
N LYS A 226 -6.24 -1.74 -1.77
CA LYS A 226 -5.12 -1.86 -0.84
C LYS A 226 -5.61 -2.33 0.52
N LYS A 227 -5.06 -3.46 0.98
CA LYS A 227 -5.18 -3.91 2.36
C LYS A 227 -4.04 -3.35 3.20
N PHE A 228 -4.39 -2.92 4.40
CA PHE A 228 -3.48 -2.42 5.43
C PHE A 228 -3.56 -3.31 6.67
N LYS A 229 -2.42 -3.77 7.15
CA LYS A 229 -2.31 -4.61 8.36
C LYS A 229 -2.18 -3.68 9.58
N LEU A 230 -3.20 -3.68 10.43
CA LEU A 230 -3.32 -2.73 11.54
C LEU A 230 -2.23 -2.91 12.60
N ALA A 231 -1.71 -4.14 12.77
CA ALA A 231 -0.58 -4.41 13.65
C ALA A 231 0.70 -3.65 13.25
N ASP A 232 0.87 -3.39 11.95
CA ASP A 232 2.03 -2.67 11.44
C ASP A 232 1.82 -1.15 11.52
N MET A 233 0.58 -0.70 11.69
CA MET A 233 0.17 0.73 11.74
C MET A 233 0.08 1.25 13.18
N THR A 234 1.02 0.85 14.03
CA THR A 234 1.07 1.27 15.43
C THR A 234 2.23 2.22 15.69
N VAL A 235 2.09 3.11 16.66
CA VAL A 235 3.19 3.89 17.23
C VAL A 235 3.10 3.77 18.74
N GLY A 236 4.18 3.30 19.39
CA GLY A 236 4.15 3.05 20.83
C GLY A 236 3.11 2.02 21.26
N GLY A 237 2.79 1.05 20.39
CA GLY A 237 1.79 0.01 20.63
C GLY A 237 0.33 0.43 20.43
N LEU A 238 0.06 1.71 20.12
CA LEU A 238 -1.27 2.22 19.84
C LEU A 238 -1.50 2.33 18.34
N LEU A 239 -2.69 1.96 17.87
CA LEU A 239 -3.10 2.13 16.49
C LEU A 239 -3.14 3.63 16.14
N ALA A 240 -2.48 4.02 15.06
CA ALA A 240 -2.43 5.40 14.58
C ALA A 240 -3.07 5.48 13.19
N LEU A 241 -4.25 6.10 13.04
CA LEU A 241 -4.99 6.23 11.77
C LEU A 241 -5.51 7.64 11.56
#